data_AF-A0A8T2I7J4-F1
#
_entry.id   AF-A0A8T2I7J4-F1
#
_cell.length_a   1.000
_cell.length_b   1.000
_cell.length_c   1.000
_cell.angle_alpha   90.00
_cell.angle_beta   90.00
_cell.angle_gamma   90.00
#
_symmetry.space_group_name_H-M   'P 1'
#
loop_
_entity.id
_entity.type
_entity.pdbx_description
1 polymer ?
#
loop_
_entity_poly.entity_id
_entity_poly.type
_entity_poly.pdbx_seq_one_letter_code
_entity_poly.pdbx_strand_id
1 'polypeptide(L)'
;MLKTLHHEEETEQEQWLAAYWKDFRRRFVSLLSYQFSYFTPSMALNILQNKNVMMASLNLIQRSELELSLTPYDLKRLEMYSRNMVDYHLIMDLIPSIARIFFLQQLGELSLSVAQSALLLGIGLQHKSVDQLEKEIELPSSQLMGLFNRIIRKIVQQFNRILEKAVEEDMVATKEVIMEPTMKTLSEDLEEAAKEFQEKHKQEVEKLKGIDLSQYVIRGQDDEWNDVLKKTGQNASVISVKSDKKRKPEQTEPEGFKQKKMFKKNKDKRPKFRS
;
A
#
# COMPACT_ATOMS: atom_id res chain seq x y z
N MET A 1 -34.78 9.55 -32.34
CA MET A 1 -34.04 8.28 -32.43
C MET A 1 -33.57 8.11 -33.86
N LEU A 2 -32.28 7.89 -34.10
CA LEU A 2 -31.72 7.65 -35.43
C LEU A 2 -31.52 6.14 -35.59
N LYS A 3 -31.89 5.59 -36.74
CA LYS A 3 -31.67 4.18 -37.10
C LYS A 3 -31.11 4.16 -38.52
N THR A 4 -29.96 3.52 -38.71
CA THR A 4 -29.41 3.23 -40.03
C THR A 4 -30.22 2.08 -40.65
N LEU A 5 -30.55 2.22 -41.93
CA LEU A 5 -31.43 1.28 -42.66
C LEU A 5 -30.73 0.63 -43.87
N HIS A 6 -29.47 1.00 -44.17
CA HIS A 6 -28.69 0.42 -45.28
C HIS A 6 -27.61 -0.51 -44.74
N HIS A 7 -27.59 -1.75 -45.28
CA HIS A 7 -26.75 -2.87 -44.87
C HIS A 7 -25.48 -3.05 -45.74
N GLU A 8 -25.20 -2.16 -46.70
CA GLU A 8 -24.11 -2.37 -47.69
C GLU A 8 -22.83 -1.54 -47.42
N GLU A 9 -22.86 -0.59 -46.47
CA GLU A 9 -21.71 0.23 -46.05
C GLU A 9 -21.50 0.18 -44.52
N GLU A 10 -21.68 -1.01 -43.92
CA GLU A 10 -21.84 -1.21 -42.47
C GLU A 10 -20.72 -0.67 -41.58
N THR A 11 -19.46 -0.68 -42.02
CA THR A 11 -18.34 -0.42 -41.10
C THR A 11 -18.08 1.06 -40.81
N GLU A 12 -18.26 1.97 -41.77
CA GLU A 12 -18.06 3.41 -41.53
C GLU A 12 -19.33 4.09 -41.00
N GLN A 13 -20.52 3.63 -41.44
CA GLN A 13 -21.79 4.24 -41.04
C GLN A 13 -22.22 3.86 -39.62
N GLU A 14 -21.88 2.66 -39.13
CA GLU A 14 -22.13 2.30 -37.73
C GLU A 14 -21.22 3.05 -36.75
N GLN A 15 -20.00 3.40 -37.17
CA GLN A 15 -19.03 4.10 -36.34
C GLN A 15 -19.46 5.52 -35.97
N TRP A 16 -19.98 6.32 -36.91
CA TRP A 16 -20.42 7.69 -36.58
C TRP A 16 -21.65 7.68 -35.68
N LEU A 17 -22.57 6.73 -35.86
CA LEU A 17 -23.77 6.62 -35.03
C LEU A 17 -23.40 6.22 -33.59
N ALA A 18 -22.46 5.29 -33.43
CA ALA A 18 -21.91 4.92 -32.14
C ALA A 18 -21.15 6.10 -31.47
N ALA A 19 -20.35 6.85 -32.22
CA ALA A 19 -19.64 8.03 -31.73
C ALA A 19 -20.60 9.16 -31.32
N TYR A 20 -21.62 9.43 -32.14
CA TYR A 20 -22.69 10.38 -31.83
C TYR A 20 -23.46 9.96 -30.58
N TRP A 21 -23.78 8.67 -30.45
CA TRP A 21 -24.45 8.15 -29.27
C TRP A 21 -23.60 8.30 -28.00
N LYS A 22 -22.28 8.06 -28.09
CA LYS A 22 -21.35 8.26 -26.97
C LYS A 22 -21.34 9.73 -26.52
N ASP A 23 -21.28 10.67 -27.46
CA ASP A 23 -21.29 12.11 -27.15
C ASP A 23 -22.66 12.56 -26.60
N PHE A 24 -23.76 12.14 -27.22
CA PHE A 24 -25.12 12.37 -26.73
C PHE A 24 -25.28 11.89 -25.29
N ARG A 25 -24.85 10.66 -25.00
CA ARG A 25 -24.94 10.06 -23.67
C ARG A 25 -24.14 10.85 -22.65
N ARG A 26 -22.91 11.26 -22.97
CA ARG A 26 -22.08 12.10 -22.09
C ARG A 26 -22.74 13.44 -21.79
N ARG A 27 -23.28 14.12 -22.81
CA ARG A 27 -23.98 15.40 -22.64
C ARG A 27 -25.27 15.24 -21.86
N PHE A 28 -26.06 14.21 -22.14
CA PHE A 28 -27.31 13.93 -21.46
C PHE A 28 -27.08 13.68 -19.97
N VAL A 29 -26.09 12.85 -19.61
CA VAL A 29 -25.69 12.62 -18.20
C VAL A 29 -25.32 13.93 -17.50
N SER A 30 -24.64 14.85 -18.19
CA SER A 30 -24.31 16.16 -17.63
C SER A 30 -25.51 17.11 -17.52
N LEU A 31 -26.54 16.94 -18.34
CA LEU A 31 -27.73 17.79 -18.37
C LEU A 31 -28.83 17.31 -17.40
N LEU A 32 -28.74 16.07 -16.92
CA LEU A 32 -29.70 15.46 -15.98
C LEU A 32 -29.83 16.20 -14.65
N SER A 33 -28.78 16.88 -14.19
CA SER A 33 -28.79 17.67 -12.97
C SER A 33 -29.41 19.06 -13.14
N TYR A 34 -29.62 19.51 -14.38
CA TYR A 34 -30.17 20.84 -14.69
C TYR A 34 -31.68 20.75 -14.98
N GLN A 35 -32.10 21.12 -16.19
CA GLN A 35 -33.51 21.18 -16.58
C GLN A 35 -34.18 19.80 -16.68
N PHE A 36 -33.40 18.74 -16.79
CA PHE A 36 -33.91 17.36 -16.82
C PHE A 36 -34.01 16.71 -15.43
N SER A 37 -33.77 17.48 -14.36
CA SER A 37 -34.02 17.04 -12.98
C SER A 37 -35.51 16.78 -12.73
N TYR A 38 -36.40 17.53 -13.40
CA TYR A 38 -37.85 17.35 -13.29
C TYR A 38 -38.39 16.07 -13.94
N PHE A 39 -37.61 15.40 -14.79
CA PHE A 39 -38.07 14.18 -15.44
C PHE A 39 -38.13 13.00 -14.46
N THR A 40 -39.13 12.13 -14.63
CA THR A 40 -39.20 10.87 -13.89
C THR A 40 -37.96 10.00 -14.21
N PRO A 41 -37.31 9.37 -13.21
CA PRO A 41 -36.13 8.52 -13.41
C PRO A 41 -36.37 7.42 -14.44
N SER A 42 -37.57 6.83 -14.47
CA SER A 42 -37.97 5.84 -15.47
C SER A 42 -37.89 6.39 -16.90
N MET A 43 -38.29 7.64 -17.13
CA MET A 43 -38.22 8.28 -18.44
C MET A 43 -36.77 8.56 -18.84
N ALA A 44 -35.97 9.10 -17.92
CA ALA A 44 -34.56 9.36 -18.16
C ALA A 44 -33.76 8.07 -18.43
N LEU A 45 -34.11 6.96 -17.76
CA LEU A 45 -33.55 5.64 -18.07
C LEU A 45 -33.91 5.16 -19.47
N ASN A 46 -35.17 5.29 -19.89
CA ASN A 46 -35.60 4.88 -21.23
C ASN A 46 -34.84 5.66 -22.32
N ILE A 47 -34.53 6.93 -22.08
CA ILE A 47 -33.71 7.73 -23.00
C ILE A 47 -32.26 7.23 -23.04
N LEU A 48 -31.71 6.78 -21.91
CA LEU A 48 -30.35 6.24 -21.82
C LEU A 48 -30.22 4.80 -22.35
N GLN A 49 -31.32 4.04 -22.40
CA GLN A 49 -31.35 2.67 -22.87
C GLN A 49 -31.56 2.62 -24.40
N ASN A 50 -30.47 2.46 -25.15
CA ASN A 50 -30.54 2.18 -26.58
C ASN A 50 -30.03 0.77 -26.86
N LYS A 51 -30.94 -0.13 -27.25
CA LYS A 51 -30.63 -1.53 -27.58
C LYS A 51 -29.91 -1.67 -28.92
N ASN A 52 -29.98 -0.66 -29.79
CA ASN A 52 -29.48 -0.72 -31.16
C ASN A 52 -28.00 -0.34 -31.27
N VAL A 53 -27.42 0.30 -30.25
CA VAL A 53 -26.00 0.64 -30.21
C VAL A 53 -25.36 -0.20 -29.13
N MET A 54 -24.79 -1.34 -29.50
CA MET A 54 -23.88 -2.06 -28.63
C MET A 54 -22.60 -1.22 -28.54
N MET A 55 -22.53 -0.36 -27.53
CA MET A 55 -21.26 0.27 -27.19
C MET A 55 -20.35 -0.84 -26.70
N ALA A 56 -19.51 -1.33 -27.60
CA ALA A 56 -18.43 -2.23 -27.27
C ALA A 56 -17.65 -1.64 -26.09
N SER A 57 -17.23 -2.52 -25.19
CA SER A 57 -16.48 -2.31 -23.95
C SER A 57 -15.11 -1.65 -24.17
N LEU A 58 -15.08 -0.49 -24.82
CA LEU A 58 -13.85 0.18 -25.27
C LEU A 58 -13.33 1.19 -24.25
N ASN A 59 -14.07 1.48 -23.17
CA ASN A 59 -13.66 2.45 -22.16
C ASN A 59 -13.90 1.89 -20.75
N LEU A 60 -13.45 0.66 -20.48
CA LEU A 60 -13.40 0.18 -19.10
C LEU A 60 -12.51 1.12 -18.29
N ILE A 61 -12.98 1.52 -17.12
CA ILE A 61 -12.24 2.42 -16.24
C ILE A 61 -10.94 1.73 -15.81
N GLN A 62 -9.80 2.39 -16.06
CA GLN A 62 -8.51 1.95 -15.56
C GLN A 62 -8.31 2.43 -14.11
N ARG A 63 -7.38 1.79 -13.39
CA ARG A 63 -7.03 2.17 -12.02
C ARG A 63 -6.66 3.64 -11.89
N SER A 64 -5.89 4.17 -12.83
CA SER A 64 -5.48 5.58 -12.88
C SER A 64 -6.68 6.54 -12.96
N GLU A 65 -7.67 6.24 -13.80
CA GLU A 65 -8.90 7.03 -13.91
C GLU A 65 -9.75 6.95 -12.63
N LEU A 66 -9.76 5.78 -11.98
CA LEU A 66 -10.46 5.59 -10.72
C LEU A 66 -9.82 6.42 -9.60
N GLU A 67 -8.49 6.38 -9.45
CA GLU A 67 -7.73 7.14 -8.43
C GLU A 67 -7.82 8.66 -8.63
N LEU A 68 -8.02 9.14 -9.87
CA LEU A 68 -8.29 10.55 -10.15
C LEU A 68 -9.67 11.02 -9.66
N SER A 69 -10.66 10.11 -9.60
CA SER A 69 -12.04 10.43 -9.25
C SER A 69 -12.40 10.09 -7.80
N LEU A 70 -11.76 9.08 -7.22
CA LEU A 70 -12.01 8.57 -5.87
C LEU A 70 -10.69 8.36 -5.14
N THR A 71 -10.59 8.95 -3.95
CA THR A 71 -9.42 8.72 -3.07
C THR A 71 -9.53 7.34 -2.39
N PRO A 72 -8.42 6.76 -1.91
CA PRO A 72 -8.47 5.53 -1.12
C PRO A 72 -9.32 5.64 0.15
N TYR A 73 -9.50 6.86 0.68
CA TYR A 73 -10.39 7.11 1.82
C TYR A 73 -11.86 7.04 1.41
N ASP A 74 -12.20 7.47 0.20
CA ASP A 74 -13.56 7.39 -0.34
C ASP A 74 -13.99 5.93 -0.56
N LEU A 75 -13.09 5.08 -1.05
CA LEU A 75 -13.33 3.64 -1.15
C LEU A 75 -13.63 3.03 0.22
N LYS A 76 -12.89 3.42 1.27
CA LYS A 76 -13.18 2.99 2.66
C LYS A 76 -14.54 3.50 3.13
N ARG A 77 -14.93 4.74 2.81
CA ARG A 77 -16.26 5.29 3.16
C ARG A 77 -17.38 4.47 2.51
N LEU A 78 -17.23 4.13 1.23
CA LEU A 78 -18.19 3.27 0.51
C LEU A 78 -18.25 1.87 1.12
N GLU A 79 -17.11 1.30 1.50
CA GLU A 79 -17.05 0.00 2.17
C GLU A 79 -17.75 0.03 3.54
N MET A 80 -17.52 1.08 4.34
CA MET A 80 -18.18 1.24 5.64
C MET A 80 -19.71 1.37 5.51
N TYR A 81 -20.19 2.11 4.50
CA TYR A 81 -21.62 2.16 4.19
C TYR A 81 -22.15 0.80 3.72
N SER A 82 -21.41 0.11 2.84
CA SER A 82 -21.77 -1.23 2.37
C SER A 82 -21.90 -2.23 3.51
N ARG A 83 -21.20 -2.02 4.64
CA ARG A 83 -21.28 -2.86 5.85
C ARG A 83 -22.33 -2.37 6.86
N ASN A 84 -23.17 -1.40 6.49
CA ASN A 84 -24.17 -0.75 7.36
C ASN A 84 -23.58 -0.09 8.61
N MET A 85 -22.30 0.28 8.60
CA MET A 85 -21.65 0.91 9.75
C MET A 85 -21.86 2.43 9.78
N VAL A 86 -22.26 3.02 8.65
CA VAL A 86 -22.44 4.47 8.50
C VAL A 86 -23.72 4.78 7.73
N ASP A 87 -24.26 5.96 7.96
CA ASP A 87 -25.39 6.55 7.25
C ASP A 87 -25.03 6.93 5.80
N TYR A 88 -26.03 6.96 4.92
CA TYR A 88 -25.87 7.27 3.50
C TYR A 88 -25.41 8.70 3.25
N HIS A 89 -25.71 9.65 4.15
CA HIS A 89 -25.25 11.04 4.03
C HIS A 89 -23.72 11.15 3.94
N LEU A 90 -22.97 10.21 4.53
CA LEU A 90 -21.51 10.20 4.43
C LEU A 90 -21.02 9.85 3.03
N ILE A 91 -21.82 9.23 2.15
CA ILE A 91 -21.35 8.86 0.81
C ILE A 91 -22.00 9.67 -0.31
N MET A 92 -22.92 10.58 0.03
CA MET A 92 -23.74 11.36 -0.94
C MET A 92 -22.90 12.20 -1.90
N ASP A 93 -21.76 12.73 -1.46
CA ASP A 93 -20.79 13.46 -2.27
C ASP A 93 -20.12 12.59 -3.35
N LEU A 94 -20.02 11.28 -3.11
CA LEU A 94 -19.38 10.32 -4.02
C LEU A 94 -20.34 9.78 -5.08
N ILE A 95 -21.65 9.79 -4.79
CA ILE A 95 -22.68 9.18 -5.64
C ILE A 95 -22.74 9.81 -7.04
N PRO A 96 -22.66 11.14 -7.24
CA PRO A 96 -22.69 11.72 -8.57
C PRO A 96 -21.55 11.22 -9.47
N SER A 97 -20.34 11.14 -8.92
CA SER A 97 -19.17 10.61 -9.63
C SER A 97 -19.35 9.14 -10.01
N ILE A 98 -19.80 8.33 -9.05
CA ILE A 98 -20.05 6.89 -9.26
C ILE A 98 -21.17 6.66 -10.28
N ALA A 99 -22.28 7.40 -10.18
CA ALA A 99 -23.39 7.31 -11.11
C ALA A 99 -22.95 7.71 -12.52
N ARG A 100 -22.10 8.74 -12.66
CA ARG A 100 -21.52 9.13 -13.95
C ARG A 100 -20.69 8.01 -14.57
N ILE A 101 -19.80 7.37 -13.81
CA ILE A 101 -18.97 6.24 -14.29
C ILE A 101 -19.87 5.08 -14.73
N PHE A 102 -20.91 4.77 -13.93
CA PHE A 102 -21.86 3.70 -14.24
C PHE A 102 -22.67 4.00 -15.52
N PHE A 103 -23.28 5.17 -15.60
CA PHE A 103 -24.07 5.58 -16.76
C PHE A 103 -23.23 5.94 -17.97
N LEU A 104 -21.91 6.02 -17.89
CA LEU A 104 -21.02 6.06 -19.06
C LEU A 104 -20.56 4.67 -19.53
N GLN A 105 -21.09 3.58 -18.93
CA GLN A 105 -20.72 2.19 -19.22
C GLN A 105 -19.23 1.87 -19.00
N GLN A 106 -18.56 2.64 -18.14
CA GLN A 106 -17.14 2.41 -17.83
C GLN A 106 -16.94 1.28 -16.80
N LEU A 107 -18.01 0.89 -16.10
CA LEU A 107 -18.02 -0.15 -15.07
C LEU A 107 -18.23 -1.59 -15.60
N GLY A 108 -18.16 -1.79 -16.92
CA GLY A 108 -18.25 -3.12 -17.54
C GLY A 108 -19.58 -3.84 -17.26
N GLU A 109 -19.50 -5.12 -16.88
CA GLU A 109 -20.64 -6.06 -16.69
C GLU A 109 -21.46 -5.84 -15.41
N LEU A 110 -21.48 -4.64 -14.83
CA LEU A 110 -22.34 -4.38 -13.67
C LEU A 110 -23.80 -4.25 -14.13
N SER A 111 -24.58 -5.32 -13.99
CA SER A 111 -26.02 -5.30 -14.24
C SER A 111 -26.81 -4.92 -12.98
N LEU A 112 -27.55 -3.81 -13.09
CA LEU A 112 -28.53 -3.39 -12.09
C LEU A 112 -29.94 -3.70 -12.60
N SER A 113 -30.85 -3.98 -11.67
CA SER A 113 -32.28 -3.99 -12.00
C SER A 113 -32.71 -2.62 -12.51
N VAL A 114 -33.81 -2.55 -13.27
CA VAL A 114 -34.36 -1.28 -13.78
C VAL A 114 -34.67 -0.32 -12.63
N ALA A 115 -35.29 -0.82 -11.55
CA ALA A 115 -35.57 -0.01 -10.36
C ALA A 115 -34.29 0.46 -9.64
N GLN A 116 -33.26 -0.38 -9.59
CA GLN A 116 -31.96 -0.01 -9.01
C GLN A 116 -31.26 1.06 -9.84
N SER A 117 -31.31 0.93 -11.17
CA SER A 117 -30.77 1.92 -12.09
C SER A 117 -31.52 3.25 -11.97
N ALA A 118 -32.84 3.20 -11.81
CA ALA A 118 -33.69 4.39 -11.70
C ALA A 118 -33.36 5.15 -10.41
N LEU A 119 -33.17 4.41 -9.32
CA LEU A 119 -32.76 4.95 -8.04
C LEU A 119 -31.39 5.62 -8.11
N LEU A 120 -30.39 4.95 -8.71
CA LEU A 120 -29.04 5.50 -8.87
C LEU A 120 -29.05 6.76 -9.75
N LEU A 121 -29.88 6.78 -10.80
CA LEU A 121 -30.07 7.93 -11.68
C LEU A 121 -30.68 9.11 -10.93
N GLY A 122 -31.74 8.86 -10.16
CA GLY A 122 -32.47 9.86 -9.41
C GLY A 122 -31.62 10.53 -8.34
N ILE A 123 -30.93 9.75 -7.52
CA ILE A 123 -30.08 10.27 -6.44
C ILE A 123 -28.79 10.88 -7.00
N GLY A 124 -28.12 10.16 -7.92
CA GLY A 124 -26.77 10.52 -8.37
C GLY A 124 -26.73 11.61 -9.42
N LEU A 125 -27.59 11.53 -10.45
CA LEU A 125 -27.53 12.43 -11.61
C LEU A 125 -28.62 13.50 -11.61
N GLN A 126 -29.80 13.21 -11.08
CA GLN A 126 -30.89 14.21 -10.98
C GLN A 126 -30.93 14.94 -9.63
N HIS A 127 -30.12 14.50 -8.65
CA HIS A 127 -30.04 15.06 -7.29
C HIS A 127 -31.40 15.19 -6.59
N LYS A 128 -32.30 14.23 -6.81
CA LYS A 128 -33.60 14.18 -6.14
C LYS A 128 -33.46 13.71 -4.71
N SER A 129 -34.34 14.22 -3.84
CA SER A 129 -34.43 13.71 -2.47
C SER A 129 -35.06 12.31 -2.44
N VAL A 130 -34.80 11.57 -1.37
CA VAL A 130 -35.39 10.24 -1.16
C VAL A 130 -36.91 10.31 -1.13
N ASP A 131 -37.48 11.37 -0.54
CA ASP A 131 -38.94 11.57 -0.47
C ASP A 131 -39.59 11.82 -1.84
N GLN A 132 -38.89 12.48 -2.75
CA GLN A 132 -39.36 12.67 -4.12
C GLN A 132 -39.33 11.33 -4.87
N LEU A 133 -38.28 10.55 -4.67
CA LEU A 133 -38.14 9.24 -5.31
C LEU A 133 -39.14 8.22 -4.76
N GLU A 134 -39.53 8.30 -3.49
CA GLU A 134 -40.60 7.49 -2.91
C GLU A 134 -41.93 7.68 -3.66
N LYS A 135 -42.26 8.92 -4.03
CA LYS A 135 -43.48 9.23 -4.80
C LYS A 135 -43.40 8.79 -6.26
N GLU A 136 -42.23 8.90 -6.89
CA GLU A 136 -42.06 8.60 -8.32
C GLU A 136 -41.87 7.10 -8.60
N ILE A 137 -41.25 6.38 -7.67
CA ILE A 137 -40.95 4.95 -7.78
C ILE A 137 -42.05 4.11 -7.08
N GLU A 138 -42.96 4.75 -6.33
CA GLU A 138 -44.07 4.13 -5.60
C GLU A 138 -43.62 3.01 -4.64
N LEU A 139 -42.46 3.22 -4.01
CA LEU A 139 -41.82 2.25 -3.11
C LEU A 139 -41.50 2.93 -1.77
N PRO A 140 -41.75 2.25 -0.62
CA PRO A 140 -41.45 2.82 0.68
C PRO A 140 -39.98 3.24 0.82
N SER A 141 -39.73 4.37 1.47
CA SER A 141 -38.38 4.91 1.71
C SER A 141 -37.39 3.89 2.31
N SER A 142 -37.85 3.02 3.22
CA SER A 142 -37.04 1.94 3.79
C SER A 142 -36.55 0.92 2.76
N GLN A 143 -37.39 0.59 1.78
CA GLN A 143 -37.05 -0.32 0.69
C GLN A 143 -36.11 0.35 -0.32
N LEU A 144 -36.32 1.64 -0.61
CA LEU A 144 -35.41 2.43 -1.45
C LEU A 144 -33.99 2.44 -0.87
N MET A 145 -33.85 2.69 0.44
CA MET A 145 -32.54 2.66 1.09
C MET A 145 -31.92 1.25 1.10
N GLY A 146 -32.74 0.22 1.26
CA GLY A 146 -32.30 -1.18 1.11
C GLY A 146 -31.77 -1.49 -0.30
N LEU A 147 -32.44 -0.99 -1.34
CA LEU A 147 -31.99 -1.12 -2.73
C LEU A 147 -30.72 -0.31 -2.98
N PHE A 148 -30.63 0.91 -2.45
CA PHE A 148 -29.46 1.77 -2.57
C PHE A 148 -28.21 1.10 -1.99
N ASN A 149 -28.32 0.50 -0.81
CA ASN A 149 -27.25 -0.29 -0.22
C ASN A 149 -26.81 -1.49 -1.08
N ARG A 150 -27.76 -2.23 -1.67
CA ARG A 150 -27.44 -3.31 -2.61
C ARG A 150 -26.68 -2.79 -3.84
N ILE A 151 -27.00 -1.60 -4.33
CA ILE A 151 -26.28 -0.95 -5.44
C ILE A 151 -24.84 -0.63 -5.02
N ILE A 152 -24.65 0.02 -3.87
CA ILE A 152 -23.31 0.36 -3.38
C ILE A 152 -22.46 -0.89 -3.15
N ARG A 153 -23.01 -1.96 -2.58
CA ARG A 153 -22.29 -3.25 -2.45
C ARG A 153 -21.79 -3.78 -3.79
N LYS A 154 -22.63 -3.77 -4.83
CA LYS A 154 -22.23 -4.21 -6.17
C LYS A 154 -21.11 -3.34 -6.75
N ILE A 155 -21.20 -2.02 -6.56
CA ILE A 155 -20.20 -1.07 -7.05
C ILE A 155 -18.86 -1.27 -6.34
N VAL A 156 -18.87 -1.38 -5.01
CA VAL A 156 -17.65 -1.66 -4.22
C VAL A 156 -17.00 -2.97 -4.65
N GLN A 157 -17.79 -4.02 -4.89
CA GLN A 157 -17.27 -5.30 -5.42
C GLN A 157 -16.59 -5.14 -6.78
N GLN A 158 -17.14 -4.35 -7.70
CA GLN A 158 -16.49 -4.10 -9.00
C GLN A 158 -15.25 -3.23 -8.88
N PHE A 159 -15.26 -2.20 -8.03
CA PHE A 159 -14.06 -1.39 -7.77
C PHE A 159 -12.93 -2.24 -7.18
N ASN A 160 -13.23 -3.11 -6.22
CA ASN A 160 -12.25 -4.04 -5.68
C ASN A 160 -11.72 -4.99 -6.77
N ARG A 161 -12.59 -5.54 -7.62
CA ARG A 161 -12.16 -6.39 -8.75
C ARG A 161 -11.24 -5.65 -9.72
N ILE A 162 -11.48 -4.37 -9.99
CA ILE A 162 -10.62 -3.55 -10.86
C ILE A 162 -9.26 -3.30 -10.19
N LEU A 163 -9.25 -3.01 -8.89
CA LEU A 163 -8.02 -2.79 -8.13
C LEU A 163 -7.19 -4.07 -7.99
N GLU A 164 -7.83 -5.21 -7.70
CA GLU A 164 -7.20 -6.53 -7.64
C GLU A 164 -6.54 -6.89 -8.96
N LYS A 165 -7.25 -6.70 -10.09
CA LYS A 165 -6.67 -6.93 -11.43
C LYS A 165 -5.45 -6.05 -11.70
N ALA A 166 -5.51 -4.77 -11.36
CA ALA A 166 -4.39 -3.87 -11.56
C ALA A 166 -3.18 -4.25 -10.68
N VAL A 167 -3.42 -4.71 -9.45
CA VAL A 167 -2.35 -5.22 -8.57
C VAL A 167 -1.78 -6.53 -9.11
N GLU A 168 -2.61 -7.42 -9.65
CA GLU A 168 -2.14 -8.66 -10.28
C GLU A 168 -1.25 -8.36 -11.49
N GLU A 169 -1.63 -7.42 -12.35
CA GLU A 169 -0.83 -6.94 -13.47
C GLU A 169 0.51 -6.34 -13.01
N ASP A 170 0.50 -5.52 -11.95
CA ASP A 170 1.72 -4.94 -11.35
C ASP A 170 2.63 -6.02 -10.70
N MET A 171 2.04 -7.04 -10.08
CA MET A 171 2.78 -8.14 -9.43
C MET A 171 3.43 -9.08 -10.45
N VAL A 172 2.84 -9.31 -11.62
CA VAL A 172 3.45 -10.11 -12.69
C VAL A 172 4.69 -9.41 -13.29
N ALA A 173 4.82 -8.09 -13.11
CA ALA A 173 6.04 -7.35 -13.44
C ALA A 173 7.18 -7.52 -12.40
N THR A 174 7.07 -8.42 -11.42
CA THR A 174 8.26 -8.88 -10.69
C THR A 174 9.13 -9.69 -11.65
N LYS A 175 10.16 -9.02 -12.19
CA LYS A 175 11.28 -9.58 -12.96
C LYS A 175 11.42 -11.08 -12.75
N GLU A 176 11.40 -11.84 -13.84
CA GLU A 176 11.95 -13.19 -13.85
C GLU A 176 13.34 -13.11 -13.20
N VAL A 177 13.46 -13.62 -11.98
CA VAL A 177 14.76 -13.81 -11.35
C VAL A 177 15.36 -14.96 -12.12
N ILE A 178 16.05 -14.64 -13.21
CA ILE A 178 16.93 -15.57 -13.90
C ILE A 178 18.03 -15.88 -12.87
N MET A 179 17.83 -16.97 -12.13
CA MET A 179 18.84 -17.55 -11.27
C MET A 179 19.92 -18.11 -12.18
N GLU A 180 20.79 -17.25 -12.68
CA GLU A 180 22.01 -17.67 -13.36
C GLU A 180 22.86 -18.46 -12.35
N PRO A 181 23.30 -19.69 -12.69
CA PRO A 181 24.20 -20.44 -11.83
C PRO A 181 25.43 -19.59 -11.56
N THR A 182 25.71 -19.32 -10.28
CA THR A 182 26.94 -18.64 -9.91
C THR A 182 28.12 -19.46 -10.41
N MET A 183 29.05 -18.83 -11.14
CA MET A 183 30.23 -19.50 -11.73
C MET A 183 31.11 -20.19 -10.68
N LYS A 184 31.00 -19.77 -9.40
CA LYS A 184 31.64 -20.39 -8.25
C LYS A 184 30.60 -21.11 -7.42
N THR A 185 30.98 -22.28 -6.90
CA THR A 185 30.16 -22.99 -5.92
C THR A 185 30.25 -22.28 -4.57
N LEU A 186 29.17 -22.32 -3.77
CA LEU A 186 29.16 -21.76 -2.41
C LEU A 186 30.32 -22.32 -1.56
N SER A 187 30.69 -23.57 -1.79
CA SER A 187 31.83 -24.24 -1.16
C SER A 187 33.17 -23.55 -1.49
N GLU A 188 33.41 -23.20 -2.76
CA GLU A 188 34.66 -22.53 -3.16
C GLU A 188 34.76 -21.12 -2.59
N ASP A 189 33.65 -20.38 -2.53
CA ASP A 189 33.61 -19.03 -1.96
C ASP A 189 33.86 -19.04 -0.44
N LEU A 190 33.32 -20.04 0.27
CA LEU A 190 33.59 -20.27 1.69
C LEU A 190 35.05 -20.67 1.94
N GLU A 191 35.65 -21.47 1.06
CA GLU A 191 37.06 -21.86 1.16
C GLU A 191 38.03 -20.70 0.87
N GLU A 192 37.73 -19.86 -0.12
CA GLU A 192 38.48 -18.63 -0.39
C GLU A 192 38.43 -17.69 0.83
N ALA A 193 37.24 -17.45 1.38
CA ALA A 193 37.06 -16.64 2.59
C ALA A 193 37.80 -17.22 3.81
N ALA A 194 37.81 -18.55 3.97
CA ALA A 194 38.54 -19.23 5.05
C ALA A 194 40.06 -19.08 4.91
N LYS A 195 40.60 -19.17 3.68
CA LYS A 195 42.04 -18.96 3.42
C LYS A 195 42.45 -17.52 3.71
N GLU A 196 41.67 -16.53 3.26
CA GLU A 196 41.93 -15.12 3.57
C GLU A 196 41.92 -14.84 5.08
N PHE A 197 40.99 -15.46 5.82
CA PHE A 197 40.94 -15.33 7.27
C PHE A 197 42.17 -15.94 7.94
N GLN A 198 42.61 -17.11 7.50
CA GLN A 198 43.81 -17.76 8.02
C GLN A 198 45.08 -16.97 7.73
N GLU A 199 45.20 -16.37 6.54
CA GLU A 199 46.33 -15.52 6.19
C GLU A 199 46.37 -14.25 7.04
N LYS A 200 45.24 -13.56 7.19
CA LYS A 200 45.11 -12.40 8.08
C LYS A 200 45.44 -12.78 9.53
N HIS A 201 44.95 -13.92 9.99
CA HIS A 201 45.23 -14.42 11.34
C HIS A 201 46.71 -14.76 11.53
N LYS A 202 47.36 -15.40 10.55
CA LYS A 202 48.81 -15.65 10.60
C LYS A 202 49.62 -14.35 10.64
N GLN A 203 49.25 -13.35 9.83
CA GLN A 203 49.89 -12.03 9.85
C GLN A 203 49.71 -11.32 11.20
N GLU A 204 48.53 -11.42 11.82
CA GLU A 204 48.30 -10.89 13.16
C GLU A 204 49.13 -11.63 14.22
N VAL A 205 49.19 -12.96 14.16
CA VAL A 205 50.00 -13.78 15.07
C VAL A 205 51.50 -13.49 14.90
N GLU A 206 51.98 -13.28 13.68
CA GLU A 206 53.38 -12.87 13.44
C GLU A 206 53.68 -11.48 13.99
N LYS A 207 52.76 -10.52 13.83
CA LYS A 207 52.86 -9.21 14.49
C LYS A 207 52.88 -9.33 16.01
N LEU A 208 52.14 -10.28 16.58
CA LEU A 208 52.12 -10.55 18.02
C LEU A 208 53.40 -11.24 18.53
N LYS A 209 54.03 -12.12 17.72
CA LYS A 209 55.28 -12.82 18.07
C LYS A 209 56.49 -11.89 18.22
N GLY A 210 56.47 -10.71 17.60
CA GLY A 210 57.53 -9.69 17.73
C GLY A 210 57.38 -8.77 18.95
N ILE A 211 56.32 -8.92 19.75
CA ILE A 211 56.05 -8.08 20.91
C ILE A 211 56.54 -8.81 22.16
N ASP A 212 57.43 -8.17 22.92
CA ASP A 212 57.92 -8.69 24.19
C ASP A 212 56.80 -8.69 25.25
N LEU A 213 56.10 -9.83 25.36
CA LEU A 213 54.99 -10.06 26.28
C LEU A 213 55.46 -10.29 27.73
N SER A 214 56.77 -10.29 27.99
CA SER A 214 57.35 -10.46 29.32
C SER A 214 56.86 -9.40 30.33
N GLN A 215 56.53 -8.19 29.86
CA GLN A 215 55.95 -7.13 30.68
C GLN A 215 54.52 -7.44 31.16
N TYR A 216 53.79 -8.36 30.52
CA TYR A 216 52.43 -8.77 30.87
C TYR A 216 52.36 -10.14 31.56
N VAL A 217 53.49 -10.83 31.75
CA VAL A 217 53.54 -12.09 32.52
C VAL A 217 53.21 -11.80 33.98
N ILE A 218 52.04 -12.24 34.43
CA ILE A 218 51.68 -12.24 35.84
C ILE A 218 52.46 -13.40 36.48
N ARG A 219 53.49 -13.09 37.27
CA ARG A 219 54.26 -14.09 38.00
C ARG A 219 53.44 -14.58 39.19
N GLY A 220 53.04 -15.86 39.18
CA GLY A 220 52.41 -16.59 40.29
C GLY A 220 52.59 -18.08 40.08
N GLN A 221 52.73 -18.86 41.15
CA GLN A 221 52.83 -20.33 41.07
C GLN A 221 51.45 -20.92 40.73
N ASP A 222 51.37 -21.99 39.93
CA ASP A 222 50.10 -22.61 39.51
C ASP A 222 49.21 -23.03 40.70
N ASP A 223 49.81 -23.34 41.84
CA ASP A 223 49.10 -23.68 43.08
C ASP A 223 48.38 -22.47 43.69
N GLU A 224 48.97 -21.27 43.63
CA GLU A 224 48.35 -20.03 44.13
C GLU A 224 47.18 -19.59 43.25
N TRP A 225 47.28 -19.80 41.93
CA TRP A 225 46.20 -19.53 40.99
C TRP A 225 44.99 -20.44 41.21
N ASN A 226 45.24 -21.73 41.45
CA ASN A 226 44.17 -22.69 41.75
C ASN A 226 43.44 -22.36 43.05
N ASP A 227 44.15 -21.90 44.08
CA ASP A 227 43.54 -21.47 45.34
C ASP A 227 42.70 -20.20 45.19
N VAL A 228 43.16 -19.24 44.38
CA VAL A 228 42.43 -17.99 44.12
C VAL A 228 41.19 -18.23 43.24
N LEU A 229 41.29 -19.12 42.24
CA LEU A 229 40.16 -19.52 41.38
C LEU A 229 39.10 -20.32 42.14
N LYS A 230 39.50 -21.14 43.13
CA LYS A 230 38.54 -21.86 44.00
C LYS A 230 37.84 -20.95 45.00
N LYS A 231 38.53 -19.93 45.53
CA LYS A 231 37.95 -18.96 46.49
C LYS A 231 37.08 -17.90 45.83
N THR A 232 37.30 -17.65 44.54
CA THR A 232 36.66 -16.57 43.80
C THR A 232 35.73 -17.17 42.74
N GLY A 233 34.43 -17.25 43.04
CA GLY A 233 33.43 -17.78 42.11
C GLY A 233 33.45 -17.07 40.74
N GLN A 234 32.92 -17.73 39.71
CA GLN A 234 33.05 -17.45 38.27
C GLN A 234 32.78 -15.99 37.78
N ASN A 235 32.32 -15.07 38.64
CA ASN A 235 31.89 -13.72 38.31
C ASN A 235 32.72 -12.59 38.96
N ALA A 236 33.97 -12.81 39.36
CA ALA A 236 34.82 -11.73 39.85
C ALA A 236 35.51 -10.98 38.71
N SER A 237 35.35 -9.65 38.66
CA SER A 237 35.96 -8.79 37.65
C SER A 237 37.41 -8.38 37.96
N VAL A 238 37.89 -8.64 39.18
CA VAL A 238 39.27 -8.33 39.61
C VAL A 238 39.79 -9.44 40.51
N ILE A 239 40.95 -9.98 40.17
CA ILE A 239 41.62 -11.06 40.90
C ILE A 239 43.02 -10.55 41.28
N SER A 240 43.39 -10.61 42.56
CA SER A 240 44.69 -10.17 43.07
C SER A 240 45.54 -11.36 43.49
N VAL A 241 46.67 -11.59 42.82
CA VAL A 241 47.69 -12.56 43.19
C VAL A 241 48.89 -11.80 43.80
N LYS A 242 49.46 -12.32 44.89
CA LYS A 242 50.50 -11.64 45.66
C LYS A 242 51.86 -11.86 44.98
N SER A 243 52.47 -10.82 44.42
CA SER A 243 53.78 -10.92 43.77
C SER A 243 54.93 -10.58 44.73
N ASP A 244 55.96 -11.44 44.83
CA ASP A 244 57.05 -11.31 45.82
C ASP A 244 58.15 -10.27 45.50
N LYS A 245 58.08 -9.50 44.39
CA LYS A 245 59.00 -8.37 44.14
C LYS A 245 58.30 -7.18 43.49
N LYS A 246 58.52 -5.97 44.04
CA LYS A 246 58.07 -4.68 43.49
C LYS A 246 58.61 -4.47 42.06
N ARG A 247 57.72 -4.22 41.10
CA ARG A 247 58.07 -3.73 39.75
C ARG A 247 58.88 -2.42 39.86
N LYS A 248 59.97 -2.30 39.09
CA LYS A 248 60.66 -1.01 38.88
C LYS A 248 59.77 -0.09 38.04
N PRO A 249 59.67 1.22 38.34
CA PRO A 249 58.98 2.16 37.47
C PRO A 249 59.94 2.58 36.34
N GLU A 250 59.46 2.60 35.10
CA GLU A 250 60.21 3.16 33.98
C GLU A 250 59.54 4.47 33.53
N GLN A 251 60.37 5.51 33.41
CA GLN A 251 60.00 6.86 32.98
C GLN A 251 60.03 6.94 31.44
N THR A 252 58.87 7.27 30.88
CA THR A 252 58.58 8.08 29.66
C THR A 252 59.53 8.08 28.45
N GLU A 253 58.98 7.70 27.28
CA GLU A 253 58.86 8.57 26.09
C GLU A 253 57.74 8.07 25.13
N PRO A 254 57.28 8.88 24.13
CA PRO A 254 55.86 9.06 23.84
C PRO A 254 55.35 8.53 22.48
N GLU A 255 54.03 8.69 22.29
CA GLU A 255 53.22 8.60 21.07
C GLU A 255 52.81 7.22 20.52
N GLY A 256 51.50 6.97 20.60
CA GLY A 256 50.84 5.87 19.89
C GLY A 256 49.35 5.75 20.23
N PHE A 257 48.51 6.47 19.48
CA PHE A 257 47.05 6.27 19.30
C PHE A 257 46.09 6.46 20.49
N LYS A 258 45.61 7.70 20.63
CA LYS A 258 44.34 8.01 21.31
C LYS A 258 43.15 7.58 20.46
N GLN A 259 42.45 6.50 20.83
CA GLN A 259 41.04 6.32 20.45
C GLN A 259 40.12 6.91 21.52
N LYS A 260 39.51 8.05 21.22
CA LYS A 260 38.41 8.63 22.00
C LYS A 260 37.17 7.74 21.85
N LYS A 261 36.81 6.96 22.88
CA LYS A 261 35.44 6.43 23.03
C LYS A 261 34.56 7.49 23.69
N MET A 262 33.67 8.10 22.91
CA MET A 262 32.61 8.99 23.36
C MET A 262 31.51 8.16 24.05
N PHE A 263 31.46 8.14 25.38
CA PHE A 263 30.28 7.69 26.13
C PHE A 263 29.31 8.88 26.28
N LYS A 264 28.23 8.91 25.50
CA LYS A 264 27.08 9.80 25.74
C LYS A 264 26.31 9.26 26.95
N LYS A 265 26.51 9.85 28.14
CA LYS A 265 25.58 9.74 29.27
C LYS A 265 24.63 10.93 29.22
N ASN A 266 23.39 10.67 28.82
CA ASN A 266 22.29 11.62 28.94
C ASN A 266 22.00 11.82 30.43
N LYS A 267 22.01 13.07 30.92
CA LYS A 267 21.65 13.40 32.30
C LYS A 267 20.70 14.60 32.27
N ASP A 268 19.47 14.33 32.71
CA ASP A 268 18.38 15.29 32.90
C ASP A 268 18.83 16.56 33.63
N LYS A 269 18.35 17.71 33.13
CA LYS A 269 18.32 18.97 33.88
C LYS A 269 16.90 19.53 33.87
N ARG A 270 16.20 19.39 34.99
CA ARG A 270 15.11 20.30 35.40
C ARG A 270 15.70 21.69 35.64
N PRO A 271 15.09 22.80 35.17
CA PRO A 271 15.43 24.12 35.66
C PRO A 271 14.58 24.49 36.90
N LYS A 272 15.22 25.15 37.86
CA LYS A 272 14.61 25.71 39.07
C LYS A 272 13.85 27.02 38.75
N PHE A 273 12.79 27.23 39.52
CA PHE A 273 11.98 28.44 39.65
C PHE A 273 12.78 29.75 39.74
N ARG A 274 12.18 30.82 39.19
CA ARG A 274 12.33 32.20 39.70
C ARG A 274 10.97 32.72 40.17
N SER A 275 11.09 33.60 41.14
CA SER A 275 10.15 34.33 41.99
C SER A 275 8.92 34.91 41.30
#